data_AF-A0AAW8B0A7-F1
#
_entry.id   AF-A0AAW8B0A7-F1
#
_cell.length_a   1.000
_cell.length_b   1.000
_cell.length_c   1.000
_cell.angle_alpha   90.00
_cell.angle_beta   90.00
_cell.angle_gamma   90.00
#
_symmetry.space_group_name_H-M   'P 1'
#
loop_
_entity.id
_entity.type
_entity.pdbx_description
1 polymer ?
#
loop_
_entity_poly.entity_id
_entity_poly.type
_entity_poly.pdbx_seq_one_letter_code
_entity_poly.pdbx_strand_id
1 'polypeptide(L)' 'MSKMIDIKVKDQFSQVTEAKAMLRSFAEHNIHHAAELVKKIEHIVVDGETILPSIELLFESQQSSNIYRVIE' A
#
# COMPACT_ATOMS: atom_id res chain seq x y z
N MET A 1 -1.53 12.75 13.46
CA MET A 1 -1.10 13.38 12.19
C MET A 1 -1.10 12.30 11.12
N SER A 2 -1.47 12.59 9.87
CA SER A 2 -1.34 11.61 8.79
C SER A 2 0.14 11.43 8.44
N LYS A 3 0.59 10.18 8.30
CA LYS A 3 2.00 9.85 8.04
C LYS A 3 2.11 9.12 6.70
N MET A 4 2.93 9.68 5.81
CA MET A 4 3.29 9.03 4.55
C MET A 4 4.64 8.33 4.71
N ILE A 5 4.72 7.08 4.28
CA ILE A 5 5.95 6.27 4.28
C ILE A 5 6.22 5.73 2.89
N ASP A 6 7.48 5.48 2.58
CA ASP A 6 7.88 4.75 1.38
C ASP A 6 7.68 3.24 1.62
N ILE A 7 7.13 2.55 0.63
CA ILE A 7 6.85 1.11 0.65
C ILE A 7 7.21 0.50 -0.70
N LYS A 8 7.29 -0.83 -0.75
CA LYS A 8 7.33 -1.58 -2.00
C LYS A 8 6.07 -2.39 -2.18
N VAL A 9 5.56 -2.35 -3.40
CA VAL A 9 4.45 -3.18 -3.84
C VAL A 9 4.89 -4.14 -4.92
N LYS A 10 4.26 -5.30 -4.95
CA LYS A 10 4.43 -6.32 -5.98
C LYS A 10 3.13 -6.47 -6.76
N ASP A 11 3.20 -6.43 -8.09
CA ASP A 11 2.04 -6.65 -8.96
C ASP A 11 1.75 -8.15 -9.20
N GLN A 12 0.69 -8.46 -9.95
CA GLN A 12 0.33 -9.85 -10.31
C GLN A 12 1.34 -10.52 -11.26
N PHE A 13 2.20 -9.75 -11.93
CA PHE A 13 3.23 -10.22 -12.85
C PHE A 13 4.60 -10.41 -12.18
N SER A 14 4.64 -10.28 -10.85
CA SER A 14 5.83 -10.33 -10.02
C SER A 14 6.83 -9.19 -10.18
N GLN A 15 6.41 -8.07 -10.75
CA GLN A 15 7.21 -6.85 -10.77
C GLN A 15 7.08 -6.12 -9.44
N VAL A 16 8.18 -5.52 -9.00
CA VAL A 16 8.23 -4.74 -7.76
C VAL A 16 8.37 -3.27 -8.11
N THR A 17 7.50 -2.45 -7.52
CA THR A 17 7.43 -1.01 -7.76
C THR A 17 7.54 -0.27 -6.43
N GLU A 18 8.33 0.80 -6.43
CA GLU A 18 8.41 1.74 -5.32
C GLU A 18 7.12 2.56 -5.26
N ALA A 19 6.55 2.69 -4.06
CA ALA A 19 5.28 3.36 -3.85
C ALA A 19 5.28 4.11 -2.51
N LYS A 20 4.24 4.90 -2.27
CA LYS A 20 4.04 5.56 -0.99
C LYS A 20 2.75 5.06 -0.35
N ALA A 21 2.75 4.92 0.97
CA ALA A 21 1.57 4.57 1.73
C ALA A 21 1.21 5.68 2.72
N MET A 22 -0.07 6.06 2.73
CA MET A 22 -0.63 6.89 3.78
C MET A 22 -1.13 6.00 4.90
N LEU A 23 -0.66 6.25 6.13
CA LEU A 23 -1.13 5.55 7.31
C LEU A 23 -2.28 6.28 7.98
N ARG A 24 -3.23 5.51 8.50
CA ARG A 24 -4.31 6.02 9.35
C ARG A 24 -3.71 6.68 10.59
N SER A 25 -4.27 7.80 11.04
CA SER A 25 -3.74 8.68 12.10
C SER A 25 -3.46 8.02 13.47
N PHE A 26 -3.92 6.80 13.72
CA PHE A 26 -3.73 6.05 14.98
C PHE A 26 -2.67 4.93 14.88
N ALA A 27 -2.01 4.79 13.74
CA ALA A 27 -1.14 3.66 13.42
C ALA A 27 0.31 3.74 13.98
N GLU A 28 0.60 4.67 14.90
CA GLU A 28 1.97 5.05 15.30
C GLU A 28 2.76 3.97 16.06
N HIS A 29 2.14 2.86 16.46
CA HIS A 29 2.83 1.81 17.22
C HIS A 29 3.23 0.62 16.34
N ASN A 30 4.55 0.37 16.27
CA ASN A 30 5.22 -0.89 15.87
C ASN A 30 4.68 -1.55 14.59
N ILE A 31 5.36 -1.33 13.47
CA ILE A 31 5.17 -2.10 12.24
C ILE A 31 6.35 -3.06 12.13
N HIS A 32 6.14 -4.33 12.49
CA HIS A 32 7.17 -5.36 12.37
C HIS A 32 6.96 -6.26 11.12
N HIS A 33 5.73 -6.28 10.57
CA HIS A 33 5.36 -7.15 9.46
C HIS A 33 4.46 -6.45 8.42
N ALA A 34 4.66 -6.76 7.13
CA ALA A 34 3.88 -6.20 6.01
C ALA A 34 2.36 -6.45 6.15
N ALA A 35 1.96 -7.62 6.67
CA ALA A 35 0.54 -7.93 6.89
C ALA A 35 -0.12 -7.02 7.96
N GLU A 36 0.63 -6.55 8.94
CA GLU A 36 0.14 -5.57 9.91
C GLU A 36 0.18 -4.15 9.35
N LEU A 37 1.15 -3.86 8.48
CA LEU A 37 1.26 -2.60 7.78
C LEU A 37 0.02 -2.35 6.92
N VAL A 38 -0.39 -3.29 6.06
CA VAL A 38 -1.54 -3.09 5.15
C VAL A 38 -2.82 -2.73 5.89
N LYS A 39 -3.07 -3.31 7.06
CA LYS A 39 -4.25 -2.99 7.89
C LYS A 39 -4.26 -1.54 8.40
N LYS A 40 -3.08 -0.92 8.50
CA LYS A 40 -2.88 0.45 8.95
C LYS A 40 -2.83 1.44 7.78
N ILE A 41 -2.72 0.97 6.54
CA ILE A 41 -2.75 1.80 5.33
C ILE A 41 -4.18 2.31 5.09
N GLU A 42 -4.27 3.60 4.83
CA GLU A 42 -5.47 4.26 4.34
C GLU A 42 -5.58 4.13 2.81
N HIS A 43 -4.50 4.47 2.12
CA HIS A 43 -4.34 4.33 0.67
C HIS A 43 -2.85 4.26 0.30
N ILE A 44 -2.55 3.76 -0.89
CA ILE A 44 -1.22 3.85 -1.49
C ILE A 44 -1.22 4.82 -2.67
N VAL A 45 -0.03 5.28 -3.05
CA VAL A 45 0.22 6.07 -4.25
C VAL A 45 1.27 5.34 -5.08
N VAL A 46 0.86 4.88 -6.26
CA VAL A 46 1.72 4.20 -7.25
C VAL A 46 1.66 5.01 -8.53
N ASP A 47 2.81 5.44 -9.06
CA ASP A 47 2.90 6.25 -10.28
C ASP A 47 1.98 7.50 -10.30
N GLY A 48 1.70 8.07 -9.13
CA GLY A 48 0.82 9.23 -8.95
C GLY A 48 -0.69 8.89 -8.85
N GLU A 49 -1.08 7.62 -8.96
CA GLU A 49 -2.44 7.16 -8.73
C GLU A 49 -2.66 6.82 -7.25
N THR A 50 -3.71 7.39 -6.65
CA THR A 50 -4.17 7.01 -5.31
C THR A 50 -5.05 5.77 -5.40
N ILE A 51 -4.61 4.68 -4.77
CA ILE A 51 -5.29 3.39 -4.77
C ILE A 51 -5.74 3.04 -3.36
N LEU A 52 -7.04 2.76 -3.21
CA LEU A 52 -7.65 2.35 -1.95
C LEU A 52 -7.48 0.83 -1.73
N PRO A 53 -7.37 0.38 -0.47
CA PRO A 53 -7.31 -1.03 -0.17
C PRO A 53 -8.64 -1.73 -0.51
N SER A 54 -8.56 -2.91 -1.09
CA SER A 54 -9.68 -3.82 -1.31
C SER A 54 -9.87 -4.77 -0.12
N ILE A 55 -10.91 -5.60 -0.18
CA ILE A 55 -11.28 -6.54 0.90
C ILE A 55 -10.22 -7.63 1.18
N GLU A 56 -9.25 -7.83 0.29
CA GLU A 56 -8.22 -8.89 0.41
C GLU A 56 -6.82 -8.37 0.78
N LEU A 57 -6.71 -7.16 1.36
CA LEU A 57 -5.40 -6.52 1.64
C LEU A 57 -4.58 -6.27 0.36
N LEU A 58 -5.27 -6.09 -0.77
CA LEU A 58 -4.71 -5.77 -2.08
C LEU A 58 -5.10 -4.34 -2.49
N PHE A 59 -4.45 -3.83 -3.52
CA PHE A 59 -4.68 -2.48 -4.05
C PHE A 59 -4.80 -2.57 -5.57
N GLU A 60 -5.99 -2.34 -6.11
CA GLU A 60 -6.26 -2.46 -7.55
C GLU A 60 -6.27 -1.10 -8.23
N SER A 61 -5.31 -0.89 -9.13
CA SER A 61 -5.23 0.30 -9.98
C SER A 61 -6.40 0.32 -10.96
N GLN A 62 -7.10 1.46 -11.00
CA GLN A 62 -8.17 1.70 -11.96
C GLN A 62 -7.63 2.17 -13.32
N GLN A 63 -6.38 2.66 -13.36
CA GLN A 63 -5.75 3.12 -14.59
C GLN A 63 -5.07 2.00 -15.38
N SER A 64 -4.39 1.09 -14.69
CA SER A 64 -3.56 0.05 -15.30
C SER A 64 -4.14 -1.37 -15.17
N SER A 65 -5.19 -1.55 -14.36
CA SER A 65 -5.72 -2.87 -13.98
C SER A 65 -4.68 -3.77 -13.28
N ASN A 66 -3.59 -3.18 -12.77
CA ASN A 66 -2.63 -3.88 -11.94
C ASN A 66 -3.19 -4.05 -10.52
N ILE A 67 -2.91 -5.21 -9.94
CA ILE A 67 -3.25 -5.54 -8.56
C ILE A 67 -1.96 -5.61 -7.77
N TYR A 68 -1.83 -4.73 -6.79
CA TYR A 68 -0.65 -4.57 -5.97
C TYR A 68 -0.83 -5.19 -4.58
N ARG A 69 0.23 -5.86 -4.12
CA ARG A 69 0.37 -6.34 -2.75
C ARG A 69 1.58 -5.68 -2.11
N VAL A 70 1.42 -5.11 -0.92
CA VAL A 70 2.55 -4.56 -0.15
C VAL A 70 3.46 -5.71 0.30
N ILE A 71 4.76 -5.55 0.08
CA ILE A 71 5.77 -6.53 0.46
C ILE A 71 6.79 -6.00 1.45
N GLU A 72 7.04 -4.69 1.49
CA GLU A 72 7.98 -4.02 2.39
C GLU A 72 7.48 -2.60 2.73
#